data_AF-A0A2S2GA52-F1
#
_entry.id   AF-A0A2S2GA52-F1
#
_cell.length_a   1.000
_cell.length_b   1.000
_cell.length_c   1.000
_cell.angle_alpha   90.00
_cell.angle_beta   90.00
_cell.angle_gamma   90.00
#
_symmetry.space_group_name_H-M   'P 1'
#
loop_
_entity.id
_entity.type
_entity.pdbx_description
1 polymer ?
#
loop_
_entity_poly.entity_id
_entity_poly.type
_entity_poly.pdbx_seq_one_letter_code
_entity_poly.pdbx_strand_id
1 'polypeptide(L)'
;MAEQVPHRLQRLMYWTNAAGVPADAFAAHVTAADVRLRELLRDEPRARSYFGDWTFAAVADTTDPMRAAEAEYYLCDALIEYDNQHHDSPGQPVLDPSLYGLYEEERPA
;
A
#
# COMPACT_ATOMS: atom_id res chain seq x y z
N MET A 1 -12.63 -20.87 -2.29
CA MET A 1 -12.78 -19.56 -2.96
C MET A 1 -11.45 -18.86 -2.79
N ALA A 2 -10.78 -18.51 -3.88
CA ALA A 2 -9.55 -17.73 -3.77
C ALA A 2 -9.97 -16.34 -3.28
N GLU A 3 -9.70 -16.02 -2.02
CA GLU A 3 -9.77 -14.64 -1.54
C GLU A 3 -8.95 -13.81 -2.52
N GLN A 4 -9.57 -12.80 -3.12
CA GLN A 4 -8.84 -11.74 -3.80
C GLN A 4 -8.10 -10.97 -2.73
N VAL A 5 -6.98 -11.53 -2.30
CA VAL A 5 -5.99 -10.80 -1.51
C VAL A 5 -5.45 -9.71 -2.45
N PRO A 6 -5.35 -8.44 -2.00
CA PRO A 6 -4.85 -7.35 -2.83
C PRO A 6 -3.34 -7.56 -3.10
N HIS A 7 -3.06 -8.36 -4.12
CA HIS A 7 -1.74 -8.84 -4.48
C HIS A 7 -0.82 -7.70 -4.92
N ARG A 8 -1.35 -6.64 -5.55
CA ARG A 8 -0.54 -5.49 -5.99
C ARG A 8 -0.16 -4.64 -4.79
N LEU A 9 -1.11 -4.39 -3.89
CA LEU A 9 -0.85 -3.60 -2.69
C LEU A 9 0.16 -4.28 -1.77
N GLN A 10 0.01 -5.59 -1.52
CA GLN A 10 0.99 -6.36 -0.74
C GLN A 10 2.39 -6.30 -1.34
N ARG A 11 2.50 -6.47 -2.67
CA ARG A 11 3.80 -6.38 -3.34
C ARG A 11 4.47 -5.03 -3.18
N LEU A 12 3.70 -3.94 -3.22
CA LEU A 12 4.24 -2.59 -2.98
C LEU A 12 4.64 -2.40 -1.52
N MET A 13 3.78 -2.78 -0.57
CA MET A 13 4.03 -2.60 0.86
C MET A 13 5.26 -3.35 1.36
N TYR A 14 5.49 -4.57 0.87
CA TYR A 14 6.60 -5.42 1.33
C TYR A 14 7.76 -5.49 0.34
N TRP A 15 7.66 -4.87 -0.83
CA TRP A 15 8.65 -4.97 -1.91
C TRP A 15 9.05 -6.43 -2.23
N THR A 16 8.11 -7.38 -2.11
CA THR A 16 8.36 -8.80 -2.34
C THR A 16 7.13 -9.48 -2.95
N ASN A 17 7.33 -10.66 -3.55
CA ASN A 17 6.25 -11.51 -4.06
C ASN A 17 5.75 -12.53 -3.02
N ALA A 18 6.03 -12.30 -1.74
CA ALA A 18 5.62 -13.19 -0.66
C ALA A 18 4.11 -13.47 -0.71
N ALA A 19 3.76 -14.75 -0.87
CA ALA A 19 2.37 -15.19 -0.91
C ALA A 19 1.77 -15.41 0.49
N GLY A 20 2.60 -15.40 1.53
CA GLY A 20 2.25 -15.84 2.90
C GLY A 20 2.15 -14.73 3.93
N VAL A 21 1.68 -13.54 3.56
CA VAL A 21 1.49 -12.44 4.52
C VAL A 21 0.30 -12.76 5.45
N PRO A 22 0.46 -12.79 6.78
CA PRO A 22 -0.65 -13.00 7.70
C PRO A 22 -1.70 -11.89 7.58
N ALA A 23 -2.99 -12.25 7.52
CA ALA A 23 -4.08 -11.30 7.32
C ALA A 23 -4.12 -10.20 8.41
N ASP A 24 -3.95 -10.57 9.69
CA ASP A 24 -3.94 -9.62 10.81
C ASP A 24 -2.76 -8.63 10.70
N ALA A 25 -1.59 -9.11 10.28
CA ALA A 25 -0.42 -8.27 10.08
C ALA A 25 -0.63 -7.32 8.90
N PHE A 26 -1.21 -7.82 7.80
CA PHE A 26 -1.56 -6.98 6.65
C PHE A 26 -2.55 -5.88 7.01
N ALA A 27 -3.61 -6.21 7.76
CA ALA A 27 -4.59 -5.23 8.24
C ALA A 27 -3.95 -4.16 9.15
N ALA A 28 -3.05 -4.55 10.04
CA ALA A 28 -2.31 -3.62 10.88
C ALA A 28 -1.41 -2.68 10.06
N HIS A 29 -0.68 -3.20 9.08
CA HIS A 29 0.16 -2.39 8.21
C HIS A 29 -0.65 -1.46 7.30
N VAL A 30 -1.80 -1.92 6.80
CA VAL A 30 -2.76 -1.09 6.04
C VAL A 30 -3.23 0.08 6.90
N THR A 31 -3.59 -0.17 8.15
CA THR A 31 -4.00 0.88 9.09
C THR A 31 -2.89 1.91 9.30
N ALA A 32 -1.64 1.45 9.49
CA ALA A 32 -0.49 2.34 9.65
C ALA A 32 -0.19 3.16 8.38
N ALA A 33 -0.31 2.56 7.20
CA ALA A 33 -0.14 3.23 5.92
C ALA A 33 -1.23 4.30 5.69
N ASP A 34 -2.47 4.04 6.09
CA ASP A 34 -3.56 5.01 6.02
C ASP A 34 -3.31 6.23 6.92
N VAL A 35 -2.75 6.03 8.11
CA VAL A 35 -2.35 7.15 8.99
C VAL A 35 -1.28 8.00 8.31
N ARG A 36 -0.24 7.39 7.75
CA ARG A 36 0.83 8.10 7.03
C ARG A 36 0.30 8.83 5.80
N LEU A 37 -0.62 8.22 5.05
CA LEU A 37 -1.27 8.87 3.92
C LEU A 37 -2.05 10.11 4.37
N ARG A 38 -2.82 10.03 5.46
CA ARG A 38 -3.55 11.18 5.99
C ARG A 38 -2.63 12.31 6.45
N GLU A 39 -1.51 11.97 7.09
CA GLU A 39 -0.47 12.92 7.47
C GLU A 39 0.13 13.59 6.23
N LEU A 40 0.48 12.79 5.20
CA LEU A 40 0.96 13.30 3.93
C LEU A 40 -0.04 14.27 3.28
N LEU A 41 -1.32 13.91 3.19
CA LEU A 41 -2.35 14.74 2.57
C LEU A 41 -2.70 16.00 3.38
N ARG A 42 -2.32 16.04 4.66
CA ARG A 42 -2.40 17.22 5.52
C ARG A 42 -1.20 18.14 5.29
N ASP A 43 -0.01 17.57 5.24
CA ASP A 43 1.25 18.32 5.24
C ASP A 43 1.68 18.74 3.82
N GLU A 44 1.32 17.95 2.80
CA GLU A 44 1.55 18.22 1.37
C GLU A 44 0.22 18.18 0.58
N PRO A 45 -0.49 19.31 0.45
CA PRO A 45 -1.76 19.36 -0.27
C PRO A 45 -1.66 18.94 -1.74
N ARG A 46 -0.47 19.00 -2.38
CA ARG A 46 -0.28 18.54 -3.76
C ARG A 46 -0.39 17.02 -3.87
N ALA A 47 -0.10 16.25 -2.82
CA ALA A 47 -0.30 14.81 -2.81
C ALA A 47 -1.76 14.41 -3.11
N ARG A 48 -2.73 15.30 -2.81
CA ARG A 48 -4.16 15.08 -3.13
C ARG A 48 -4.44 14.94 -4.62
N SER A 49 -3.62 15.51 -5.51
CA SER A 49 -3.82 15.33 -6.95
C SER A 49 -3.51 13.91 -7.42
N TYR A 50 -2.69 13.18 -6.65
CA TYR A 50 -2.34 11.79 -6.93
C TYR A 50 -3.33 10.83 -6.23
N PHE A 51 -3.50 11.00 -4.92
CA PHE A 51 -4.24 10.04 -4.10
C PHE A 51 -5.75 10.27 -4.07
N GLY A 52 -6.23 11.48 -4.39
CA GLY A 52 -7.66 11.81 -4.30
C GLY A 52 -8.25 11.45 -2.93
N ASP A 53 -9.31 10.65 -2.94
CA ASP A 53 -9.98 10.10 -1.76
C ASP A 53 -9.62 8.61 -1.52
N TRP A 54 -8.61 8.08 -2.21
CA TRP A 54 -8.20 6.68 -2.10
C TRP A 54 -7.50 6.41 -0.77
N THR A 55 -7.77 5.23 -0.19
CA THR A 55 -7.22 4.79 1.11
C THR A 55 -6.81 3.34 1.04
N PHE A 56 -5.86 2.94 1.88
CA PHE A 56 -5.46 1.55 2.03
C PHE A 56 -6.61 0.71 2.61
N ALA A 57 -7.41 1.27 3.54
CA ALA A 57 -8.60 0.60 4.05
C ALA A 57 -9.63 0.31 2.96
N ALA A 58 -9.80 1.19 1.96
CA ALA A 58 -10.71 0.92 0.83
C ALA A 58 -10.29 -0.31 0.00
N VAL A 59 -9.02 -0.70 0.06
CA VAL A 59 -8.51 -1.92 -0.59
C VAL A 59 -8.69 -3.15 0.30
N ALA A 60 -8.40 -3.04 1.60
CA ALA A 60 -8.38 -4.19 2.51
C ALA A 60 -9.74 -4.53 3.15
N ASP A 61 -10.58 -3.53 3.42
CA ASP A 61 -11.81 -3.69 4.22
C ASP A 61 -13.10 -3.68 3.37
N THR A 62 -12.99 -3.38 2.08
CA THR A 62 -14.16 -3.34 1.18
C THR A 62 -14.67 -4.74 0.86
N THR A 63 -15.93 -5.00 1.19
CA THR A 63 -16.58 -6.30 0.94
C THR A 63 -17.04 -6.51 -0.51
N ASP A 64 -17.07 -5.43 -1.32
CA ASP A 64 -17.39 -5.48 -2.74
C ASP A 64 -16.10 -5.70 -3.56
N PRO A 65 -15.94 -6.87 -4.21
CA PRO A 65 -14.70 -7.20 -4.92
C PRO A 65 -14.37 -6.26 -6.08
N MET A 66 -15.38 -5.72 -6.77
CA MET A 66 -15.14 -4.77 -7.87
C MET A 66 -14.62 -3.45 -7.34
N ARG A 67 -15.18 -2.96 -6.24
CA ARG A 67 -14.75 -1.70 -5.61
C ARG A 67 -13.39 -1.84 -4.94
N ALA A 68 -13.10 -2.99 -4.32
CA ALA A 68 -11.78 -3.28 -3.78
C ALA A 68 -10.71 -3.31 -4.88
N ALA A 69 -11.00 -3.95 -6.03
CA ALA A 69 -10.09 -3.99 -7.16
C ALA A 69 -9.88 -2.61 -7.81
N GLU A 70 -10.94 -1.79 -7.92
CA GLU A 70 -10.84 -0.40 -8.38
C GLU A 70 -9.96 0.44 -7.45
N ALA A 71 -10.21 0.36 -6.13
CA ALA A 71 -9.40 1.04 -5.13
C ALA A 71 -7.93 0.57 -5.20
N GLU A 72 -7.67 -0.73 -5.34
CA GLU A 72 -6.32 -1.27 -5.46
C GLU A 72 -5.62 -0.73 -6.71
N TYR A 73 -6.34 -0.68 -7.84
CA TYR A 73 -5.80 -0.19 -9.10
C TYR A 73 -5.32 1.26 -8.96
N TYR A 74 -6.20 2.16 -8.51
CA TYR A 74 -5.89 3.60 -8.44
C TYR A 74 -4.93 3.94 -7.31
N LEU A 75 -5.07 3.32 -6.12
CA LEU A 75 -4.15 3.55 -5.01
C LEU A 75 -2.73 3.12 -5.37
N CYS A 76 -2.55 1.93 -5.94
CA CYS A 76 -1.23 1.44 -6.31
C CYS A 76 -0.59 2.28 -7.43
N ASP A 77 -1.38 2.79 -8.36
CA ASP A 77 -0.88 3.67 -9.42
C ASP A 77 -0.41 5.01 -8.84
N ALA A 78 -1.22 5.61 -7.96
CA ALA A 78 -0.87 6.83 -7.26
C ALA A 78 0.38 6.68 -6.39
N LEU A 79 0.54 5.55 -5.69
CA LEU A 79 1.75 5.26 -4.90
C LEU A 79 3.00 5.24 -5.78
N ILE A 80 2.95 4.56 -6.94
CA ILE A 80 4.06 4.47 -7.87
C ILE A 80 4.36 5.83 -8.50
N GLU A 81 3.34 6.57 -8.93
CA GLU A 81 3.52 7.89 -9.56
C GLU A 81 4.08 8.90 -8.57
N TYR A 82 3.54 8.91 -7.33
CA TYR A 82 4.02 9.80 -6.27
C TYR A 82 5.47 9.50 -5.90
N ASP A 83 5.82 8.22 -5.70
CA ASP A 83 7.19 7.79 -5.42
C ASP A 83 8.14 8.20 -6.54
N ASN A 84 7.80 7.95 -7.82
CA ASN A 84 8.64 8.34 -8.95
C ASN A 84 8.95 9.84 -9.00
N GLN A 85 7.97 10.68 -8.66
CA GLN A 85 8.12 12.14 -8.69
C GLN A 85 8.85 12.69 -7.45
N HIS A 86 8.84 11.95 -6.35
CA HIS A 86 9.27 12.44 -5.04
C HIS A 86 10.34 11.56 -4.35
N HIS A 87 10.92 10.57 -5.02
CA HIS A 87 11.83 9.58 -4.40
C HIS A 87 13.03 10.17 -3.65
N ASP A 88 13.50 11.37 -4.03
CA ASP A 88 14.61 12.07 -3.38
C ASP A 88 14.17 13.00 -2.22
N SER A 89 12.87 13.06 -1.91
CA SER A 89 12.33 13.97 -0.89
C SER A 89 12.52 13.38 0.51
N PRO A 90 13.27 14.05 1.40
CA PRO A 90 13.48 13.54 2.76
C PRO A 90 12.17 13.50 3.54
N GLY A 91 11.86 12.34 4.13
CA GLY A 91 10.75 12.17 5.08
C GLY A 91 9.46 11.57 4.51
N GLN A 92 9.44 11.12 3.25
CA GLN A 92 8.20 10.59 2.66
C GLN A 92 8.41 9.22 2.02
N PRO A 93 8.04 8.18 2.76
CA PRO A 93 7.26 7.17 2.09
C PRO A 93 5.95 6.90 2.83
N VAL A 94 4.85 6.95 2.08
CA VAL A 94 3.52 6.48 2.54
C VAL A 94 3.62 5.01 2.96
N LEU A 95 4.45 4.25 2.25
CA LEU A 95 4.83 2.88 2.57
C LEU A 95 6.02 2.87 3.53
N ASP A 96 6.03 1.97 4.49
CA ASP A 96 7.12 1.87 5.46
C ASP A 96 8.26 1.01 4.92
N PRO A 97 9.46 1.57 4.66
CA PRO A 97 10.57 0.79 4.10
C PRO A 97 11.07 -0.30 5.04
N SER A 98 10.78 -0.21 6.35
CA SER A 98 11.13 -1.28 7.30
C SER A 98 10.34 -2.58 7.07
N LEU A 99 9.26 -2.52 6.28
CA LEU A 99 8.48 -3.69 5.88
C LEU A 99 9.06 -4.41 4.65
N TYR A 100 10.03 -3.81 3.97
CA TYR A 100 10.59 -4.38 2.75
C TYR A 100 11.32 -5.69 3.04
N GLY A 101 10.94 -6.75 2.34
CA GLY A 101 11.50 -8.11 2.51
C GLY A 101 10.98 -8.87 3.74
N LEU A 102 10.13 -8.29 4.59
CA LEU A 102 9.71 -8.87 5.88
C LEU A 102 9.12 -10.29 5.79
N TYR A 103 8.53 -10.65 4.65
CA TYR A 103 7.90 -11.95 4.39
C TYR A 103 8.50 -12.69 3.20
N GLU A 104 9.63 -12.24 2.67
CA GLU A 104 10.32 -12.97 1.61
C GLU A 104 10.82 -14.30 2.20
N GLU A 105 10.34 -15.43 1.65
CA GLU A 105 10.90 -16.72 2.04
C GLU A 105 12.39 -16.71 1.69
N GLU A 106 13.26 -16.95 2.69
CA GLU A 106 14.67 -17.21 2.42
C GLU A 106 14.74 -18.38 1.44
N ARG A 107 15.05 -18.09 0.16
CA ARG A 107 15.30 -19.13 -0.81
C ARG A 107 16.45 -19.98 -0.25
N PRO A 108 16.27 -21.29 -0.03
CA PRO A 108 17.42 -22.13 0.27
C PRO A 108 18.42 -21.98 -0.88
N ALA A 109 19.68 -21.71 -0.52
CA ALA A 109 20.80 -21.51 -1.43
C ALA A 109 21.07 -22.74 -2.32
#